data_AF-A0A7I4YG81-F1
#
_entry.id   AF-A0A7I4YG81-F1
#
_cell.length_a   1.000
_cell.length_b   1.000
_cell.length_c   1.000
_cell.angle_alpha   90.00
_cell.angle_beta   90.00
_cell.angle_gamma   90.00
#
_symmetry.space_group_name_H-M   'P 1'
#
loop_
_entity.id
_entity.type
_entity.pdbx_description
1 polymer ?
#
loop_
_entity_poly.entity_id
_entity_poly.type
_entity_poly.pdbx_seq_one_letter_code
_entity_poly.pdbx_strand_id
1 'polypeptide(L)'
;MPKAPDIAPQAEAFDVSLIKYDYFHGLLPREDVAVLLTRHGDFLLRLSEADTMGAKMEMVLSVMHDPKSRCRSNEPAARMNYIMHIIIQSAKKRYYIVCYRTFNSVPNLVLFYLKHVLIFRSQIVQLANGIGLAPWEFRAENLQLEQLIRKFSCGEVVKGKVIRKDMAPVEVAVKTVAGRSQEAREKILELMAQCRMLNDLYHPCVVQFFGVCLIAQPSCFVFEFVPQGPLDEWLRANKGLKRDELLLMIVSAGWGLEYLHQNSILHTDLAAKNCLYDGQFVKLSGFGKARKASTYTMKAARKMSNRWMAPESVLAFRFTQKSDVYGYGVLIYEIFAVKEPYEGLSNIDARTLILENDTPDFPGVALKTLTEFVREKMWALDPDKRSDMRQIMIWMQGYTGMGLQIVGGETCVTATVHQKVDNLLSKDVELQSLPNFKEPGLKTSTKLKKKKN
;
A
#
# COMPACT_ATOMS: atom_id res chain seq x y z
N MET A 1 -17.51 4.91 -24.37
CA MET A 1 -16.48 4.70 -23.34
C MET A 1 -16.46 3.22 -22.96
N PRO A 2 -15.29 2.60 -22.73
CA PRO A 2 -15.25 1.21 -22.26
C PRO A 2 -15.95 1.10 -20.91
N LYS A 3 -16.82 0.09 -20.75
CA LYS A 3 -17.56 -0.19 -19.52
C LYS A 3 -16.59 -0.69 -18.45
N ALA A 4 -16.75 -0.25 -17.20
CA ALA A 4 -16.01 -0.81 -16.07
C ALA A 4 -16.31 -2.32 -15.91
N PRO A 5 -15.35 -3.11 -15.37
CA PRO A 5 -15.59 -4.53 -15.11
C PRO A 5 -16.66 -4.70 -14.02
N ASP A 6 -17.54 -5.68 -14.17
CA ASP A 6 -18.49 -6.07 -13.14
C ASP A 6 -17.77 -6.92 -12.07
N ILE A 7 -18.00 -6.62 -10.78
CA ILE A 7 -17.47 -7.42 -9.67
C ILE A 7 -18.43 -8.58 -9.42
N ALA A 8 -17.95 -9.82 -9.62
CA ALA A 8 -18.76 -11.01 -9.47
C ALA A 8 -18.20 -11.99 -8.42
N PRO A 9 -19.08 -12.70 -7.69
CA PRO A 9 -18.69 -13.89 -6.93
C PRO A 9 -17.86 -14.87 -7.74
N GLN A 10 -16.90 -15.53 -7.10
CA GLN A 10 -16.08 -16.60 -7.69
C GLN A 10 -16.86 -17.93 -7.83
N ALA A 11 -17.94 -17.92 -8.62
CA ALA A 11 -18.91 -19.02 -8.68
C ALA A 11 -18.37 -20.36 -9.17
N GLU A 12 -17.28 -20.36 -9.95
CA GLU A 12 -16.68 -21.57 -10.51
C GLU A 12 -15.72 -22.29 -9.55
N ALA A 13 -15.32 -21.65 -8.44
CA ALA A 13 -14.29 -22.18 -7.54
C ALA A 13 -14.83 -22.80 -6.25
N PHE A 14 -16.01 -22.39 -5.77
CA PHE A 14 -16.60 -22.86 -4.51
C PHE A 14 -18.11 -22.59 -4.43
N ASP A 15 -18.74 -23.10 -3.37
CA ASP A 15 -20.13 -22.81 -3.02
C ASP A 15 -20.31 -21.31 -2.70
N VAL A 16 -20.84 -20.54 -3.66
CA VAL A 16 -21.08 -19.09 -3.59
C VAL A 16 -21.85 -18.67 -2.34
N SER A 17 -22.66 -19.57 -1.75
CA SER A 17 -23.37 -19.29 -0.51
C SER A 17 -22.43 -18.97 0.66
N LEU A 18 -21.13 -19.29 0.56
CA LEU A 18 -20.11 -18.94 1.55
C LEU A 18 -19.86 -17.44 1.68
N ILE A 19 -20.13 -16.65 0.64
CA ILE A 19 -19.88 -15.20 0.63
C ILE A 19 -20.65 -14.50 1.75
N LYS A 20 -21.83 -15.00 2.14
CA LYS A 20 -22.64 -14.38 3.21
C LYS A 20 -22.10 -14.59 4.62
N TYR A 21 -21.10 -15.46 4.81
CA TYR A 21 -20.53 -15.73 6.13
C TYR A 21 -19.31 -14.84 6.34
N ASP A 22 -19.28 -14.13 7.46
CA ASP A 22 -18.20 -13.17 7.75
C ASP A 22 -16.84 -13.85 7.92
N TYR A 23 -16.81 -15.13 8.28
CA TYR A 23 -15.58 -15.91 8.42
C TYR A 23 -15.01 -16.45 7.11
N PHE A 24 -15.55 -16.04 5.95
CA PHE A 24 -15.02 -16.39 4.64
C PHE A 24 -14.30 -15.21 3.99
N HIS A 25 -12.97 -15.28 3.91
CA HIS A 25 -12.09 -14.20 3.48
C HIS A 25 -11.65 -14.31 2.00
N GLY A 26 -12.25 -15.23 1.23
CA GLY A 26 -11.91 -15.39 -0.19
C GLY A 26 -10.44 -15.71 -0.40
N LEU A 27 -9.75 -14.94 -1.25
CA LEU A 27 -8.35 -15.12 -1.63
C LEU A 27 -7.33 -14.53 -0.65
N LEU A 28 -7.69 -14.34 0.62
CA LEU A 28 -6.77 -13.86 1.64
C LEU A 28 -5.46 -14.69 1.64
N PRO A 29 -4.29 -14.07 1.41
CA PRO A 29 -3.02 -14.77 1.40
C PRO A 29 -2.73 -15.43 2.75
N ARG A 30 -2.02 -16.56 2.69
CA ARG A 30 -1.65 -17.33 3.89
C ARG A 30 -0.92 -16.48 4.93
N GLU A 31 -0.03 -15.60 4.49
CA GLU A 31 0.79 -14.75 5.35
C GLU A 31 -0.02 -13.72 6.17
N ASP A 32 -1.21 -13.34 5.70
CA ASP A 32 -2.08 -12.38 6.39
C ASP A 32 -2.98 -13.01 7.45
N VAL A 33 -3.16 -14.34 7.41
CA VAL A 33 -4.04 -15.05 8.34
C VAL A 33 -3.62 -14.83 9.80
N ALA A 34 -2.31 -14.74 10.05
CA ALA A 34 -1.79 -14.52 11.40
C ALA A 34 -2.03 -13.11 11.96
N VAL A 35 -2.42 -12.16 11.10
CA VAL A 35 -2.88 -10.84 11.57
C VAL A 35 -4.25 -10.96 12.23
N LEU A 36 -5.09 -11.89 11.76
CA LEU A 36 -6.49 -12.04 12.18
C LEU A 36 -6.69 -13.08 13.29
N LEU A 37 -6.02 -14.23 13.19
CA LEU A 37 -6.18 -15.32 14.15
C LEU A 37 -5.25 -15.11 15.36
N THR A 38 -5.83 -14.81 16.52
CA THR A 38 -5.04 -14.40 17.71
C THR A 38 -5.24 -15.31 18.91
N ARG A 39 -6.43 -15.87 19.10
CA ARG A 39 -6.78 -16.73 20.24
C ARG A 39 -6.93 -18.17 19.80
N HIS A 40 -6.63 -19.11 20.70
CA HIS A 40 -6.86 -20.52 20.42
C HIS A 40 -8.32 -20.79 20.00
N GLY A 41 -8.48 -21.52 18.89
CA GLY A 41 -9.77 -21.85 18.32
C GLY A 41 -10.39 -20.76 17.45
N ASP A 42 -9.76 -19.59 17.32
CA ASP A 42 -10.08 -18.64 16.26
C ASP A 42 -9.83 -19.32 14.91
N PHE A 43 -10.79 -19.18 14.00
CA PHE A 43 -10.70 -19.76 12.67
C PHE A 43 -11.27 -18.85 11.59
N LEU A 44 -10.84 -19.10 10.37
CA LEU A 44 -11.42 -18.52 9.17
C LEU A 44 -11.34 -19.50 7.99
N LEU A 45 -12.19 -19.27 6.99
CA LEU A 45 -12.15 -19.94 5.71
C LEU A 45 -11.52 -19.02 4.66
N ARG A 46 -10.64 -19.59 3.85
CA ARG A 46 -10.05 -18.92 2.69
C ARG A 46 -9.90 -19.92 1.55
N LEU A 47 -9.71 -19.38 0.36
CA LEU A 47 -9.29 -20.13 -0.79
C LEU A 47 -7.77 -20.11 -0.89
N SER A 48 -7.20 -21.23 -1.31
CA SER A 48 -5.79 -21.35 -1.63
C SER A 48 -5.68 -22.15 -2.91
N GLU A 49 -4.65 -21.88 -3.70
CA GLU A 49 -4.42 -22.69 -4.88
C GLU A 49 -3.65 -23.96 -4.51
N ALA A 50 -4.03 -25.08 -5.13
CA ALA A 50 -3.51 -26.41 -4.80
C ALA A 50 -2.12 -26.69 -5.41
N ASP A 51 -1.82 -26.09 -6.57
CA ASP A 51 -0.61 -26.31 -7.34
C ASP A 51 0.02 -25.00 -7.84
N THR A 52 1.28 -25.08 -8.28
CA THR A 52 2.01 -23.94 -8.87
C THR A 52 1.45 -23.52 -10.23
N MET A 53 0.61 -24.36 -10.84
CA MET A 53 -0.02 -24.11 -12.14
C MET A 53 -1.39 -23.41 -12.02
N GLY A 54 -1.93 -23.27 -10.80
CA GLY A 54 -3.14 -22.52 -10.47
C GLY A 54 -4.44 -23.06 -11.05
N ALA A 55 -4.45 -24.34 -11.43
CA ALA A 55 -5.59 -24.96 -12.10
C ALA A 55 -6.74 -25.26 -11.12
N LYS A 56 -6.43 -25.52 -9.85
CA LYS A 56 -7.39 -25.95 -8.84
C LYS A 56 -7.34 -25.08 -7.57
N MET A 57 -8.51 -24.56 -7.18
CA MET A 57 -8.71 -23.89 -5.90
C MET A 57 -9.11 -24.91 -4.83
N GLU A 58 -8.55 -24.75 -3.64
CA GLU A 58 -8.87 -25.53 -2.45
C GLU A 58 -9.44 -24.62 -1.36
N MET A 59 -10.49 -25.10 -0.73
CA MET A 59 -11.04 -24.48 0.46
C MET A 59 -10.15 -24.84 1.65
N VAL A 60 -9.65 -23.84 2.35
CA VAL A 60 -8.75 -24.00 3.48
C VAL A 60 -9.39 -23.42 4.74
N LEU A 61 -9.56 -24.27 5.74
CA LEU A 61 -9.87 -23.90 7.11
C LEU A 61 -8.56 -23.58 7.83
N SER A 62 -8.34 -22.31 8.17
CA SER A 62 -7.19 -21.89 8.96
C SER A 62 -7.61 -21.72 10.41
N VAL A 63 -6.89 -22.32 11.36
CA VAL A 63 -7.26 -22.37 12.79
C VAL A 63 -6.04 -22.05 13.65
N MET A 64 -6.19 -21.15 14.62
CA MET A 64 -5.19 -20.91 15.65
C MET A 64 -5.18 -22.07 16.66
N HIS A 65 -4.15 -22.90 16.60
CA HIS A 65 -3.97 -24.07 17.45
C HIS A 65 -2.89 -23.82 18.50
N ASP A 66 -3.30 -23.27 19.65
CA ASP A 66 -2.43 -23.07 20.81
C ASP A 66 -3.13 -23.52 22.10
N PRO A 67 -3.39 -24.83 22.27
CA PRO A 67 -4.13 -25.36 23.42
C PRO A 67 -3.41 -25.17 24.76
N LYS A 68 -2.10 -24.85 24.73
CA LYS A 68 -1.27 -24.62 25.92
C LYS A 68 -0.94 -23.14 26.14
N SER A 69 -1.54 -22.23 25.38
CA SER A 69 -1.32 -20.78 25.46
C SER A 69 0.17 -20.40 25.46
N ARG A 70 0.96 -21.06 24.59
CA ARG A 70 2.40 -20.86 24.44
C ARG A 70 2.74 -19.65 23.57
N CYS A 71 1.84 -19.28 22.66
CA CYS A 71 2.02 -18.12 21.81
C CYS A 71 1.81 -16.84 22.62
N ARG A 72 2.91 -16.25 23.10
CA ARG A 72 2.92 -14.98 23.83
C ARG A 72 3.28 -13.77 22.95
N SER A 73 3.61 -14.01 21.69
CA SER A 73 4.04 -12.95 20.77
C SER A 73 2.86 -12.25 20.11
N ASN A 74 2.94 -10.92 20.06
CA ASN A 74 2.02 -10.10 19.28
C ASN A 74 2.41 -10.01 17.80
N GLU A 75 3.57 -10.56 17.42
CA GLU A 75 4.05 -10.53 16.03
C GLU A 75 3.34 -11.61 15.18
N PRO A 76 2.74 -11.23 14.04
CA PRO A 76 2.09 -12.19 13.14
C PRO A 76 3.01 -13.32 12.67
N ALA A 77 4.30 -13.04 12.42
CA ALA A 77 5.27 -14.05 11.98
C ALA A 77 5.45 -15.18 13.01
N ALA A 78 5.48 -14.84 14.30
CA ALA A 78 5.57 -15.83 15.37
C ALA A 78 4.25 -16.61 15.52
N ARG A 79 3.10 -15.94 15.39
CA ARG A 79 1.78 -16.58 15.44
C ARG A 79 1.57 -17.60 14.32
N MET A 80 2.15 -17.36 13.14
CA MET A 80 2.02 -18.26 11.99
C MET A 80 2.39 -19.72 12.31
N ASN A 81 3.35 -19.94 13.22
CA ASN A 81 3.78 -21.29 13.64
C ASN A 81 2.71 -22.06 14.42
N TYR A 82 1.70 -21.38 14.94
CA TYR A 82 0.58 -21.97 15.69
C TYR A 82 -0.68 -22.12 14.85
N ILE A 83 -0.66 -21.69 13.59
CA ILE A 83 -1.84 -21.75 12.71
C ILE A 83 -1.80 -23.03 11.90
N MET A 84 -2.84 -23.85 12.08
CA MET A 84 -3.09 -25.02 11.25
C MET A 84 -3.88 -24.61 10.01
N HIS A 85 -3.40 -25.01 8.84
CA HIS A 85 -4.14 -24.86 7.58
C HIS A 85 -4.62 -26.23 7.13
N ILE A 86 -5.93 -26.42 7.17
CA ILE A 86 -6.60 -27.70 6.93
C ILE A 86 -7.37 -27.59 5.61
N ILE A 87 -6.99 -28.40 4.62
CA ILE A 87 -7.70 -28.44 3.34
C ILE A 87 -9.02 -29.18 3.54
N ILE A 88 -10.13 -28.53 3.17
CA ILE A 88 -11.45 -29.14 3.07
C ILE A 88 -11.56 -29.78 1.70
N GLN A 89 -11.59 -31.11 1.67
CA GLN A 89 -11.73 -31.88 0.46
C GLN A 89 -13.19 -31.86 -0.02
N SER A 90 -13.37 -31.99 -1.34
CA SER A 90 -14.69 -32.09 -1.97
C SER A 90 -14.72 -33.26 -2.93
N ALA A 91 -15.75 -34.10 -2.84
CA ALA A 91 -16.01 -35.19 -3.77
C ALA A 91 -17.52 -35.36 -3.96
N LYS A 92 -17.98 -35.47 -5.22
CA LYS A 92 -19.41 -35.62 -5.58
C LYS A 92 -20.32 -34.58 -4.89
N LYS A 93 -19.87 -33.31 -4.85
CA LYS A 93 -20.55 -32.18 -4.17
C LYS A 93 -20.73 -32.36 -2.65
N ARG A 94 -19.94 -33.22 -2.01
CA ARG A 94 -19.86 -33.36 -0.54
C ARG A 94 -18.50 -32.93 -0.05
N TYR A 95 -18.48 -32.31 1.13
CA TYR A 95 -17.30 -31.72 1.74
C TYR A 95 -16.84 -32.51 2.97
N TYR A 96 -15.54 -32.63 3.18
CA TYR A 96 -14.99 -33.36 4.31
C TYR A 96 -13.56 -32.93 4.64
N ILE A 97 -13.16 -33.11 5.90
CA ILE A 97 -11.75 -33.03 6.34
C ILE A 97 -11.21 -34.46 6.55
N VAL A 98 -12.05 -35.34 7.10
CA VAL A 98 -11.77 -36.77 7.30
C VAL A 98 -12.74 -37.58 6.45
N CYS A 99 -12.23 -38.58 5.71
CA CYS A 99 -13.01 -39.28 4.67
C CYS A 99 -14.27 -39.98 5.18
N TYR A 100 -14.31 -40.42 6.44
CA TYR A 100 -15.46 -41.10 7.05
C TYR A 100 -16.59 -40.16 7.46
N ARG A 101 -16.43 -38.83 7.36
CA ARG A 101 -17.47 -37.86 7.73
C ARG A 101 -17.59 -36.77 6.67
N THR A 102 -18.71 -36.81 5.95
CA THR A 102 -18.97 -35.91 4.83
C THR A 102 -20.24 -35.07 5.03
N PHE A 103 -20.23 -33.86 4.52
CA PHE A 103 -21.28 -32.86 4.67
C PHE A 103 -21.77 -32.39 3.31
N ASN A 104 -23.03 -31.94 3.22
CA ASN A 104 -23.63 -31.39 2.01
C ASN A 104 -23.18 -29.95 1.71
N SER A 105 -22.62 -29.23 2.69
CA SER A 105 -22.09 -27.88 2.52
C SER A 105 -20.93 -27.62 3.49
N VAL A 106 -20.05 -26.68 3.13
CA VAL A 106 -18.96 -26.23 4.02
C VAL A 106 -19.49 -25.58 5.31
N PRO A 107 -20.55 -24.76 5.30
CA PRO A 107 -21.15 -24.26 6.54
C PRO A 107 -21.60 -25.37 7.49
N ASN A 108 -22.22 -26.45 6.98
CA ASN A 108 -22.65 -27.58 7.82
C ASN A 108 -21.45 -28.34 8.43
N LEU A 109 -20.35 -28.44 7.67
CA LEU A 109 -19.08 -28.96 8.20
C LEU A 109 -18.56 -28.09 9.34
N VAL A 110 -18.55 -26.76 9.19
CA VAL A 110 -18.10 -25.82 10.23
C VAL A 110 -19.00 -25.90 11.46
N LEU A 111 -20.32 -25.84 11.27
CA LEU A 111 -21.30 -25.95 12.36
C LEU A 111 -21.15 -27.25 13.17
N PHE A 112 -20.79 -28.35 12.50
CA PHE A 112 -20.48 -29.60 13.17
C PHE A 112 -19.20 -29.48 14.01
N TYR A 113 -18.09 -29.01 13.45
CA TYR A 113 -16.81 -28.93 14.17
C TYR A 113 -16.72 -27.79 15.21
N LEU A 114 -17.69 -26.87 15.22
CA LEU A 114 -17.92 -25.97 16.35
C LEU A 114 -18.43 -26.69 17.60
N LYS A 115 -19.07 -27.86 17.44
CA LYS A 115 -19.66 -28.66 18.53
C LYS A 115 -18.89 -29.95 18.82
N HIS A 116 -18.02 -30.37 17.90
CA HIS A 116 -17.34 -31.65 17.95
C HIS A 116 -15.85 -31.48 17.70
N VAL A 117 -15.04 -32.28 18.40
CA VAL A 117 -13.58 -32.29 18.22
C VAL A 117 -13.20 -32.76 16.83
N LEU A 118 -12.32 -32.01 16.16
CA LEU A 118 -11.66 -32.43 14.94
C LEU A 118 -10.31 -33.06 15.28
N ILE A 119 -10.12 -34.32 14.93
CA ILE A 119 -8.79 -34.95 15.00
C ILE A 119 -8.12 -34.78 13.65
N PHE A 120 -7.01 -34.03 13.62
CA PHE A 120 -6.24 -33.77 12.41
C PHE A 120 -4.75 -33.97 12.68
N ARG A 121 -4.09 -34.85 11.92
CA ARG A 121 -2.66 -35.21 12.10
C ARG A 121 -2.31 -35.54 13.55
N SER A 122 -3.13 -36.38 14.18
CA SER A 122 -2.99 -36.79 15.59
C SER A 122 -3.08 -35.66 16.62
N GLN A 123 -3.60 -34.49 16.24
CA GLN A 123 -3.84 -33.35 17.13
C GLN A 123 -5.34 -33.07 17.24
N ILE A 124 -5.76 -32.67 18.44
CA ILE A 124 -7.13 -32.25 18.75
C ILE A 124 -7.27 -30.79 18.35
N VAL A 125 -7.98 -30.52 17.26
CA VAL A 125 -8.28 -29.18 16.78
C VAL A 125 -9.69 -28.80 17.22
N GLN A 126 -9.80 -27.66 17.89
CA GLN A 126 -11.07 -27.10 18.36
C GLN A 126 -11.36 -25.81 17.59
N LEU A 127 -12.58 -25.71 17.04
CA LEU A 127 -13.10 -24.46 16.52
C LEU A 127 -13.89 -23.76 17.61
N ALA A 128 -13.69 -22.45 17.77
CA ALA A 128 -14.38 -21.64 18.76
C ALA A 128 -15.02 -20.41 18.11
N ASN A 129 -14.21 -19.55 17.48
CA ASN A 129 -14.67 -18.26 16.97
C ASN A 129 -14.39 -18.12 15.47
N GLY A 130 -15.45 -17.97 14.67
CA GLY A 130 -15.31 -17.59 13.27
C GLY A 130 -14.94 -16.11 13.21
N ILE A 131 -13.72 -15.80 12.79
CA ILE A 131 -13.23 -14.42 12.71
C ILE A 131 -13.80 -13.77 11.47
N GLY A 132 -14.49 -12.63 11.65
CA GLY A 132 -15.07 -11.87 10.55
C GLY A 132 -14.03 -11.12 9.71
N LEU A 133 -14.47 -10.60 8.57
CA LEU A 133 -13.68 -9.73 7.70
C LEU A 133 -13.04 -8.57 8.48
N ALA A 134 -11.78 -8.28 8.18
CA ALA A 134 -11.08 -7.14 8.75
C ALA A 134 -11.69 -5.81 8.27
N PRO A 135 -11.48 -4.69 8.98
CA PRO A 135 -11.98 -3.38 8.55
C PRO A 135 -11.51 -2.92 7.16
N TRP A 136 -10.38 -3.45 6.70
CA TRP A 136 -9.80 -3.19 5.37
C TRP A 136 -10.26 -4.21 4.32
N GLU A 137 -11.04 -5.23 4.67
CA GLU A 137 -11.62 -6.20 3.73
C GLU A 137 -13.05 -5.78 3.34
N PHE A 138 -13.22 -5.43 2.07
CA PHE A 138 -14.49 -5.07 1.47
C PHE A 138 -15.16 -6.26 0.80
N ARG A 139 -16.50 -6.19 0.76
CA ARG A 139 -17.35 -7.03 -0.09
C ARG A 139 -17.57 -6.34 -1.43
N ALA A 140 -18.03 -7.11 -2.42
CA ALA A 140 -18.37 -6.57 -3.74
C ALA A 140 -19.41 -5.44 -3.66
N GLU A 141 -20.41 -5.57 -2.81
CA GLU A 141 -21.46 -4.56 -2.57
C GLU A 141 -20.91 -3.24 -1.98
N ASN A 142 -19.72 -3.25 -1.38
CA ASN A 142 -19.09 -2.04 -0.89
C ASN A 142 -18.40 -1.24 -2.00
N LEU A 143 -18.28 -1.79 -3.22
CA LEU A 143 -17.52 -1.18 -4.31
C LEU A 143 -18.41 -0.94 -5.53
N GLN A 144 -18.49 0.32 -5.95
CA GLN A 144 -19.14 0.71 -7.19
C GLN A 144 -18.07 1.17 -8.19
N LEU A 145 -17.78 0.34 -9.19
CA LEU A 145 -16.82 0.67 -10.26
C LEU A 145 -17.52 1.49 -11.35
N GLU A 146 -16.90 2.58 -11.79
CA GLU A 146 -17.53 3.57 -12.68
C GLU A 146 -16.78 3.74 -14.00
N GLN A 147 -15.53 4.24 -13.95
CA GLN A 147 -14.80 4.67 -15.15
C GLN A 147 -13.42 4.04 -15.22
N LEU A 148 -13.11 3.37 -16.34
CA LEU A 148 -11.75 2.92 -16.62
C LEU A 148 -10.78 4.10 -16.73
N ILE A 149 -9.70 4.08 -15.95
CA ILE A 149 -8.61 5.08 -15.99
C ILE A 149 -7.47 4.55 -16.87
N ARG A 150 -7.01 3.32 -16.61
CA ARG A 150 -5.84 2.73 -17.29
C ARG A 150 -5.90 1.22 -17.36
N LYS A 151 -5.33 0.61 -18.39
CA LYS A 151 -5.09 -0.84 -18.47
C LYS A 151 -3.60 -1.16 -18.29
N PHE A 152 -3.32 -2.33 -17.75
CA PHE A 152 -1.99 -2.94 -17.69
C PHE A 152 -2.11 -4.44 -17.99
N SER A 153 -0.98 -5.14 -18.16
CA SER A 153 -0.94 -6.50 -18.73
C SER A 153 -1.89 -7.52 -18.07
N CYS A 154 -2.05 -7.44 -16.74
CA CYS A 154 -2.85 -8.36 -15.94
C CYS A 154 -4.03 -7.70 -15.20
N GLY A 155 -4.43 -6.48 -15.60
CA GLY A 155 -5.48 -5.78 -14.87
C GLY A 155 -5.76 -4.34 -15.31
N GLU A 156 -6.57 -3.65 -14.51
CA GLU A 156 -7.07 -2.32 -14.83
C GLU A 156 -7.06 -1.40 -13.60
N VAL A 157 -6.92 -0.10 -13.82
CA VAL A 157 -7.15 0.93 -12.80
C VAL A 157 -8.48 1.60 -13.15
N VAL A 158 -9.42 1.59 -12.21
CA VAL A 158 -10.80 2.03 -12.42
C VAL A 158 -11.16 3.04 -11.33
N LYS A 159 -11.74 4.19 -11.71
CA LYS A 159 -12.38 5.11 -10.79
C LYS A 159 -13.68 4.49 -10.29
N GLY A 160 -13.95 4.59 -9.00
CA GLY A 160 -15.20 4.14 -8.41
C GLY A 160 -15.52 4.83 -7.10
N LYS A 161 -16.46 4.24 -6.36
CA LYS A 161 -16.83 4.65 -5.02
C LYS A 161 -16.75 3.48 -4.06
N VAL A 162 -16.29 3.74 -2.85
CA VAL A 162 -16.40 2.80 -1.72
C VAL A 162 -17.54 3.24 -0.81
N ILE A 163 -18.41 2.29 -0.47
CA ILE A 163 -19.59 2.48 0.38
C ILE A 163 -19.33 1.73 1.68
N ARG A 164 -19.28 2.48 2.78
CA ARG A 164 -19.16 1.95 4.14
C ARG A 164 -20.44 2.27 4.92
N LYS A 165 -20.75 1.44 5.91
CA LYS A 165 -21.93 1.63 6.76
C LYS A 165 -21.84 2.97 7.48
N ASP A 166 -22.92 3.73 7.48
CA ASP A 166 -23.08 5.01 8.19
C ASP A 166 -22.10 6.13 7.73
N MET A 167 -21.54 6.00 6.51
CA MET A 167 -20.59 6.94 5.93
C MET A 167 -21.03 7.39 4.53
N ALA A 168 -20.66 8.62 4.16
CA ALA A 168 -20.81 9.07 2.78
C ALA A 168 -19.94 8.21 1.84
N PRO A 169 -20.41 7.92 0.61
CA PRO A 169 -19.57 7.27 -0.40
C PRO A 169 -18.33 8.11 -0.72
N VAL A 170 -17.19 7.45 -0.89
CA VAL A 170 -15.89 8.10 -1.09
C VAL A 170 -15.35 7.71 -2.46
N GLU A 171 -14.87 8.68 -3.23
CA GLU A 171 -14.23 8.41 -4.52
C GLU A 171 -12.89 7.68 -4.35
N VAL A 172 -12.69 6.65 -5.15
CA VAL A 172 -11.53 5.75 -5.04
C VAL A 172 -10.95 5.38 -6.40
N ALA A 173 -9.65 5.12 -6.41
CA ALA A 173 -8.96 4.44 -7.49
C ALA A 173 -8.83 2.95 -7.13
N VAL A 174 -9.45 2.08 -7.91
CA VAL A 174 -9.44 0.64 -7.71
C VAL A 174 -8.52 -0.01 -8.72
N LYS A 175 -7.44 -0.63 -8.24
CA LYS A 175 -6.63 -1.54 -9.07
C LYS A 175 -7.28 -2.90 -9.05
N THR A 176 -7.68 -3.38 -10.22
CA THR A 176 -8.28 -4.69 -10.42
C THR A 176 -7.27 -5.62 -11.06
N VAL A 177 -7.17 -6.85 -10.55
CA VAL A 177 -6.37 -7.91 -11.16
C VAL A 177 -7.28 -9.11 -11.37
N ALA A 178 -7.38 -9.54 -12.64
CA ALA A 178 -8.27 -10.61 -13.06
C ALA A 178 -7.46 -11.82 -13.52
N GLY A 179 -8.04 -13.00 -13.36
CA GLY A 179 -7.47 -14.25 -13.86
C GLY A 179 -6.45 -14.89 -12.92
N ARG A 180 -5.82 -15.96 -13.42
CA ARG A 180 -4.95 -16.86 -12.64
C ARG A 180 -3.59 -17.09 -13.30
N SER A 181 -3.20 -16.24 -14.25
CA SER A 181 -1.87 -16.33 -14.86
C SER A 181 -0.79 -16.11 -13.80
N GLN A 182 0.42 -16.63 -14.04
CA GLN A 182 1.58 -16.40 -13.16
C GLN A 182 1.81 -14.88 -12.94
N GLU A 183 1.64 -14.08 -13.99
CA GLU A 183 1.76 -12.61 -13.95
C GLU A 183 0.71 -11.97 -13.04
N ALA A 184 -0.57 -12.37 -13.15
CA ALA A 184 -1.64 -11.86 -12.28
C ALA A 184 -1.36 -12.22 -10.81
N ARG A 185 -0.83 -13.42 -10.57
CA ARG A 185 -0.48 -13.91 -9.24
C ARG A 185 0.66 -13.11 -8.61
N GLU A 186 1.74 -12.89 -9.35
CA GLU A 186 2.85 -12.04 -8.94
C GLU A 186 2.37 -10.61 -8.67
N LYS A 187 1.43 -10.11 -9.48
CA LYS A 187 0.85 -8.79 -9.29
C LYS A 187 -0.01 -8.68 -8.03
N ILE A 188 -0.82 -9.69 -7.72
CA ILE A 188 -1.60 -9.75 -6.48
C ILE A 188 -0.66 -9.76 -5.27
N LEU A 189 0.41 -10.55 -5.30
CA LEU A 189 1.41 -10.58 -4.22
C LEU A 189 2.11 -9.23 -4.05
N GLU A 190 2.50 -8.59 -5.15
CA GLU A 190 3.08 -7.24 -5.16
C GLU A 190 2.12 -6.21 -4.55
N LEU A 191 0.84 -6.23 -4.94
CA LEU A 191 -0.17 -5.30 -4.44
C LEU A 191 -0.50 -5.56 -2.97
N MET A 192 -0.60 -6.82 -2.53
CA MET A 192 -0.79 -7.15 -1.11
C MET A 192 0.39 -6.67 -0.27
N ALA A 193 1.63 -6.85 -0.74
CA ALA A 193 2.81 -6.32 -0.07
C ALA A 193 2.77 -4.78 0.01
N GLN A 194 2.37 -4.10 -1.07
CA GLN A 194 2.13 -2.66 -1.08
C GLN A 194 1.08 -2.25 -0.03
N CYS A 195 -0.07 -2.93 0.00
CA CYS A 195 -1.16 -2.62 0.91
C CYS A 195 -0.75 -2.75 2.38
N ARG A 196 0.02 -3.78 2.74
CA ARG A 196 0.55 -3.93 4.11
C ARG A 196 1.46 -2.79 4.52
N MET A 197 2.28 -2.30 3.60
CA MET A 197 3.15 -1.16 3.90
C MET A 197 2.35 0.14 4.08
N LEU A 198 1.30 0.33 3.30
CA LEU A 198 0.48 1.55 3.31
C LEU A 198 -0.62 1.56 4.38
N ASN A 199 -0.97 0.41 4.95
CA ASN A 199 -2.11 0.26 5.88
C ASN A 199 -2.07 1.23 7.07
N ASP A 200 -0.87 1.54 7.55
CA ASP A 200 -0.67 2.38 8.73
C ASP A 200 -0.03 3.74 8.37
N LEU A 201 -0.08 4.15 7.10
CA LEU A 201 0.49 5.42 6.64
C LEU A 201 -0.59 6.46 6.38
N TYR A 202 -0.48 7.60 7.05
CA TYR A 202 -1.40 8.73 6.95
C TYR A 202 -0.60 10.01 6.77
N HIS A 203 -0.48 10.49 5.53
CA HIS A 203 0.24 11.71 5.22
C HIS A 203 -0.34 12.35 3.95
N PRO A 204 -0.53 13.69 3.91
CA PRO A 204 -1.18 14.37 2.77
C PRO A 204 -0.45 14.14 1.44
N CYS A 205 0.87 13.98 1.48
CA CYS A 205 1.75 13.78 0.31
C CYS A 205 2.09 12.30 0.05
N VAL A 206 1.34 11.35 0.59
CA VAL A 206 1.45 9.90 0.30
C VAL A 206 0.07 9.37 -0.04
N VAL A 207 -0.07 8.64 -1.15
CA VAL A 207 -1.38 8.10 -1.55
C VAL A 207 -1.94 7.16 -0.47
N GLN A 208 -3.19 7.37 -0.09
CA GLN A 208 -3.81 6.57 0.96
C GLN A 208 -4.33 5.23 0.43
N PHE A 209 -4.12 4.16 1.21
CA PHE A 209 -4.73 2.86 0.99
C PHE A 209 -6.00 2.73 1.86
N PHE A 210 -7.08 2.21 1.29
CA PHE A 210 -8.36 2.07 1.99
C PHE A 210 -8.77 0.63 2.29
N GLY A 211 -8.32 -0.34 1.50
CA GLY A 211 -8.67 -1.74 1.69
C GLY A 211 -8.62 -2.57 0.40
N VAL A 212 -9.05 -3.83 0.49
CA VAL A 212 -9.09 -4.79 -0.62
C VAL A 212 -10.42 -5.52 -0.68
N CYS A 213 -10.81 -6.03 -1.84
CA CYS A 213 -11.88 -7.01 -1.98
C CYS A 213 -11.29 -8.28 -2.61
N LEU A 214 -11.18 -9.35 -1.80
CA LEU A 214 -10.59 -10.63 -2.18
C LEU A 214 -11.63 -11.77 -2.25
N ILE A 215 -12.88 -11.49 -1.87
CA ILE A 215 -14.00 -12.45 -1.83
C ILE A 215 -14.64 -12.61 -3.23
N ALA A 216 -14.45 -11.62 -4.10
CA ALA A 216 -14.97 -11.58 -5.46
C ALA A 216 -13.83 -11.58 -6.49
N GLN A 217 -14.20 -11.64 -7.78
CA GLN A 217 -13.31 -11.36 -8.90
C GLN A 217 -13.85 -10.18 -9.71
N PRO A 218 -12.98 -9.34 -10.28
CA PRO A 218 -11.52 -9.34 -10.10
C PRO A 218 -11.10 -9.01 -8.65
N SER A 219 -9.88 -9.39 -8.26
CA SER A 219 -9.32 -8.94 -6.97
C SER A 219 -9.11 -7.44 -7.02
N CYS A 220 -9.65 -6.71 -6.04
CA CYS A 220 -9.66 -5.26 -6.03
C CYS A 220 -8.79 -4.70 -4.90
N PHE A 221 -7.99 -3.69 -5.20
CA PHE A 221 -7.15 -2.95 -4.27
C PHE A 221 -7.53 -1.48 -4.32
N VAL A 222 -8.00 -0.94 -3.21
CA VAL A 222 -8.71 0.33 -3.13
C VAL A 222 -7.78 1.39 -2.55
N PHE A 223 -7.55 2.44 -3.33
CA PHE A 223 -6.71 3.59 -2.98
C PHE A 223 -7.51 4.89 -3.10
N GLU A 224 -6.98 5.95 -2.51
CA GLU A 224 -7.41 7.32 -2.75
C GLU A 224 -7.44 7.63 -4.25
N PHE A 225 -8.53 8.25 -4.72
CA PHE A 225 -8.59 8.82 -6.07
C PHE A 225 -7.95 10.21 -6.07
N VAL A 226 -6.93 10.39 -6.91
CA VAL A 226 -6.21 11.67 -7.04
C VAL A 226 -6.60 12.34 -8.37
N PRO A 227 -7.33 13.48 -8.36
CA PRO A 227 -8.06 13.97 -9.54
C PRO A 227 -7.24 14.30 -10.77
N GLN A 228 -6.02 14.85 -10.62
CA GLN A 228 -5.21 15.26 -11.77
C GLN A 228 -4.35 14.12 -12.34
N GLY A 229 -4.37 12.95 -11.70
CA GLY A 229 -3.65 11.77 -12.18
C GLY A 229 -2.13 11.86 -12.05
N PRO A 230 -1.38 11.13 -12.90
CA PRO A 230 0.09 11.10 -12.87
C PRO A 230 0.73 12.47 -13.12
N LEU A 231 1.73 12.81 -12.32
CA LEU A 231 2.38 14.12 -12.36
C LEU A 231 3.13 14.35 -13.69
N ASP A 232 3.75 13.34 -14.28
CA ASP A 232 4.47 13.47 -15.56
C ASP A 232 3.53 13.79 -16.74
N GLU A 233 2.34 13.19 -16.77
CA GLU A 233 1.31 13.45 -17.78
C GLU A 233 0.74 14.85 -17.56
N TRP A 234 0.49 15.23 -16.30
CA TRP A 234 -0.04 16.54 -15.94
C TRP A 234 0.93 17.68 -16.27
N LEU A 235 2.22 17.55 -15.94
CA LEU A 235 3.25 18.55 -16.25
C LEU A 235 3.38 18.78 -17.76
N ARG A 236 3.34 17.71 -18.56
CA ARG A 236 3.42 17.82 -20.03
C ARG A 236 2.20 18.53 -20.63
N ALA A 237 1.02 18.33 -20.04
CA ALA A 237 -0.22 18.97 -20.46
C ALA A 237 -0.32 20.44 -20.00
N ASN A 238 0.31 20.81 -18.87
CA ASN A 238 0.20 22.13 -18.26
C ASN A 238 1.54 22.88 -18.26
N LYS A 239 1.83 23.53 -19.38
CA LYS A 239 3.06 24.33 -19.54
C LYS A 239 2.90 25.74 -18.95
N GLY A 240 4.02 26.35 -18.55
CA GLY A 240 4.05 27.74 -18.08
C GLY A 240 3.71 27.91 -16.59
N LEU A 241 3.94 26.88 -15.78
CA LEU A 241 3.77 26.93 -14.34
C LEU A 241 4.67 28.01 -13.72
N LYS A 242 4.14 28.70 -12.72
CA LYS A 242 4.90 29.70 -11.97
C LYS A 242 5.92 29.00 -11.08
N ARG A 243 6.98 29.72 -10.75
CA ARG A 243 8.05 29.25 -9.85
C ARG A 243 7.49 28.68 -8.54
N ASP A 244 6.53 29.37 -7.92
CA ASP A 244 6.00 28.95 -6.62
C ASP A 244 5.18 27.66 -6.70
N GLU A 245 4.51 27.40 -7.84
CA GLU A 245 3.79 26.14 -8.08
C GLU A 245 4.77 24.97 -8.18
N LEU A 246 5.87 25.16 -8.93
CA LEU A 246 6.93 24.16 -9.05
C LEU A 246 7.62 23.91 -7.70
N LEU A 247 7.87 24.98 -6.93
CA LEU A 247 8.45 24.87 -5.59
C LEU A 247 7.53 24.11 -4.64
N LEU A 248 6.22 24.36 -4.67
CA LEU A 248 5.25 23.62 -3.85
C LEU A 248 5.21 22.13 -4.24
N MET A 249 5.31 21.81 -5.54
CA MET A 249 5.35 20.43 -6.01
C MET A 249 6.58 19.66 -5.47
N ILE A 250 7.78 20.25 -5.53
CA ILE A 250 8.97 19.59 -5.00
C ILE A 250 8.92 19.46 -3.48
N VAL A 251 8.43 20.49 -2.78
CA VAL A 251 8.36 20.51 -1.32
C VAL A 251 7.35 19.47 -0.82
N SER A 252 6.19 19.35 -1.47
CA SER A 252 5.17 18.35 -1.13
C SER A 252 5.65 16.92 -1.35
N ALA A 253 6.29 16.62 -2.48
CA ALA A 253 6.95 15.33 -2.69
C ALA A 253 8.02 15.05 -1.60
N GLY A 254 8.76 16.08 -1.20
CA GLY A 254 9.78 16.01 -0.15
C GLY A 254 9.21 15.67 1.23
N TRP A 255 8.10 16.30 1.65
CA TRP A 255 7.41 15.96 2.90
C TRP A 255 6.93 14.51 2.90
N GLY A 256 6.37 14.03 1.78
CA GLY A 256 5.98 12.64 1.63
C GLY A 256 7.17 11.69 1.81
N LEU A 257 8.31 12.00 1.21
CA LEU A 257 9.49 11.12 1.28
C LEU A 257 10.15 11.13 2.66
N GLU A 258 10.23 12.29 3.31
CA GLU A 258 10.69 12.41 4.71
C GLU A 258 9.83 11.52 5.63
N TYR A 259 8.51 11.57 5.48
CA TYR A 259 7.58 10.73 6.24
C TYR A 259 7.79 9.22 5.99
N LEU A 260 8.03 8.81 4.74
CA LEU A 260 8.37 7.41 4.43
C LEU A 260 9.67 6.97 5.12
N HIS A 261 10.70 7.82 5.10
CA HIS A 261 12.00 7.52 5.72
C HIS A 261 11.89 7.41 7.25
N GLN A 262 11.09 8.25 7.89
CA GLN A 262 10.77 8.14 9.34
C GLN A 262 10.09 6.81 9.69
N ASN A 263 9.28 6.27 8.77
CA ASN A 263 8.63 4.96 8.92
C ASN A 263 9.49 3.78 8.45
N SER A 264 10.78 4.00 8.18
CA SER A 264 11.73 2.99 7.66
C SER A 264 11.27 2.36 6.34
N ILE A 265 10.67 3.16 5.47
CA ILE A 265 10.22 2.73 4.13
C ILE A 265 11.11 3.36 3.07
N LEU A 266 11.68 2.51 2.23
CA LEU A 266 12.39 2.90 1.01
C LEU A 266 11.39 2.89 -0.15
N HIS A 267 11.33 3.98 -0.91
CA HIS A 267 10.45 4.08 -2.08
C HIS A 267 11.02 3.30 -3.28
N THR A 268 12.31 3.46 -3.57
CA THR A 268 13.10 2.75 -4.60
C THR A 268 12.71 2.99 -6.07
N ASP A 269 11.59 3.66 -6.34
CA ASP A 269 11.10 3.95 -7.69
C ASP A 269 10.58 5.40 -7.82
N LEU A 270 11.28 6.38 -7.22
CA LEU A 270 10.88 7.79 -7.30
C LEU A 270 11.04 8.32 -8.73
N ALA A 271 9.93 8.81 -9.29
CA ALA A 271 9.84 9.44 -10.60
C ALA A 271 8.52 10.20 -10.70
N ALA A 272 8.44 11.20 -11.58
CA ALA A 272 7.20 11.97 -11.78
C ALA A 272 6.01 11.07 -12.16
N LYS A 273 6.24 10.02 -12.97
CA LYS A 273 5.20 9.03 -13.33
C LYS A 273 4.68 8.17 -12.17
N ASN A 274 5.43 8.10 -11.09
CA ASN A 274 5.06 7.41 -9.85
C ASN A 274 4.59 8.40 -8.76
N CYS A 275 4.35 9.65 -9.13
CA CYS A 275 3.71 10.65 -8.30
C CYS A 275 2.34 10.99 -8.90
N LEU A 276 1.38 11.34 -8.05
CA LEU A 276 0.07 11.83 -8.44
C LEU A 276 -0.08 13.29 -8.01
N TYR A 277 -0.87 14.08 -8.74
CA TYR A 277 -1.14 15.48 -8.38
C TYR A 277 -2.61 15.66 -8.04
N ASP A 278 -2.93 16.22 -6.88
CA ASP A 278 -4.32 16.45 -6.47
C ASP A 278 -4.88 17.82 -6.91
N GLY A 279 -4.04 18.66 -7.52
CA GLY A 279 -4.36 20.05 -7.84
C GLY A 279 -3.66 21.05 -6.92
N GLN A 280 -3.05 20.58 -5.83
CA GLN A 280 -2.32 21.38 -4.85
C GLN A 280 -1.02 20.71 -4.42
N PHE A 281 -1.07 19.45 -4.00
CA PHE A 281 0.06 18.67 -3.52
C PHE A 281 0.42 17.54 -4.48
N VAL A 282 1.73 17.25 -4.52
CA VAL A 282 2.24 16.01 -5.07
C VAL A 282 2.13 14.92 -4.01
N LYS A 283 1.53 13.79 -4.40
CA LYS A 283 1.38 12.59 -3.60
C LYS A 283 2.25 11.47 -4.14
N LEU A 284 3.12 10.91 -3.30
CA LEU A 284 3.90 9.74 -3.68
C LEU A 284 3.00 8.52 -3.88
N SER A 285 3.25 7.76 -4.95
CA SER A 285 2.52 6.56 -5.35
C SER A 285 3.49 5.53 -5.92
N GLY A 286 3.00 4.43 -6.50
CA GLY A 286 3.90 3.47 -7.17
C GLY A 286 4.74 2.59 -6.23
N PHE A 287 4.24 2.28 -5.03
CA PHE A 287 4.92 1.48 -4.00
C PHE A 287 5.17 0.00 -4.33
N GLY A 288 5.02 -0.44 -5.59
CA GLY A 288 5.22 -1.85 -5.98
C GLY A 288 6.64 -2.38 -5.74
N LYS A 289 7.63 -1.49 -5.77
CA LYS A 289 9.04 -1.81 -5.47
C LYS A 289 9.47 -1.40 -4.06
N ALA A 290 8.66 -0.63 -3.35
CA ALA A 290 8.99 -0.12 -2.03
C ALA A 290 9.23 -1.24 -1.01
N ARG A 291 10.04 -0.97 0.02
CA ARG A 291 10.40 -1.94 1.06
C ARG A 291 10.46 -1.28 2.43
N LYS A 292 9.88 -1.91 3.45
CA LYS A 292 10.11 -1.53 4.85
C LYS A 292 11.45 -2.10 5.32
N ALA A 293 12.53 -1.32 5.17
CA ALA A 293 13.89 -1.68 5.51
C ALA A 293 14.77 -0.42 5.61
N SER A 294 15.90 -0.51 6.30
CA SER A 294 16.95 0.53 6.27
C SER A 294 17.86 0.41 5.05
N THR A 295 18.10 -0.81 4.59
CA THR A 295 18.90 -1.14 3.41
C THR A 295 18.32 -2.39 2.74
N TYR A 296 18.34 -2.41 1.42
CA TYR A 296 17.87 -3.53 0.62
C TYR A 296 18.81 -3.76 -0.56
N THR A 297 19.32 -4.99 -0.71
CA THR A 297 20.11 -5.39 -1.88
C THR A 297 19.36 -6.44 -2.67
N MET A 298 19.12 -6.19 -3.95
CA MET A 298 18.48 -7.18 -4.80
C MET A 298 19.45 -8.33 -5.11
N LYS A 299 19.00 -9.57 -4.91
CA LYS A 299 19.79 -10.78 -5.19
C LYS A 299 19.85 -11.15 -6.67
N ALA A 300 18.94 -10.63 -7.49
CA ALA A 300 18.86 -10.92 -8.92
C ALA A 300 18.54 -9.64 -9.69
N ALA A 301 19.21 -9.45 -10.83
CA ALA A 301 18.94 -8.34 -11.73
C ALA A 301 17.51 -8.47 -12.30
N ARG A 302 16.73 -7.39 -12.17
CA ARG A 302 15.44 -7.23 -12.86
C ARG A 302 15.53 -6.04 -13.81
N LYS A 303 14.62 -5.95 -14.77
CA LYS A 303 14.50 -4.78 -15.65
C LYS A 303 14.14 -3.57 -14.79
N MET A 304 15.11 -2.68 -14.55
CA MET A 304 14.95 -1.48 -13.73
C MET A 304 15.00 -0.22 -14.57
N SER A 305 14.36 0.85 -14.08
CA SER A 305 14.39 2.18 -14.71
C SER A 305 15.65 2.91 -14.26
N ASN A 306 16.79 2.60 -14.90
CA ASN A 306 18.12 3.06 -14.48
C ASN A 306 18.28 4.59 -14.40
N ARG A 307 17.51 5.35 -15.18
CA ARG A 307 17.69 6.81 -15.31
C ARG A 307 17.36 7.61 -14.05
N TRP A 308 16.63 7.03 -13.11
CA TRP A 308 16.27 7.65 -11.82
C TRP A 308 17.08 7.11 -10.65
N MET A 309 17.91 6.10 -10.89
CA MET A 309 18.60 5.37 -9.83
C MET A 309 19.94 6.03 -9.49
N ALA A 310 20.29 5.97 -8.21
CA ALA A 310 21.60 6.37 -7.73
C ALA A 310 22.73 5.48 -8.29
N PRO A 311 23.98 5.98 -8.38
CA PRO A 311 25.13 5.23 -8.89
C PRO A 311 25.30 3.85 -8.23
N GLU A 312 25.19 3.76 -6.91
CA GLU A 312 25.29 2.51 -6.16
C GLU A 312 24.13 1.54 -6.43
N SER A 313 22.93 2.05 -6.72
CA SER A 313 21.76 1.26 -7.09
C SER A 313 21.88 0.72 -8.51
N VAL A 314 22.41 1.52 -9.43
CA VAL A 314 22.70 1.10 -10.81
C VAL A 314 23.80 0.04 -10.85
N LEU A 315 24.86 0.23 -10.06
CA LEU A 315 26.02 -0.65 -10.03
C LEU A 315 25.75 -1.98 -9.31
N ALA A 316 25.19 -1.91 -8.10
CA ALA A 316 25.14 -3.04 -7.17
C ALA A 316 23.72 -3.39 -6.69
N PHE A 317 22.68 -2.76 -7.23
CA PHE A 317 21.28 -2.92 -6.79
C PHE A 317 21.09 -2.76 -5.28
N ARG A 318 21.85 -1.83 -4.68
CA ARG A 318 21.79 -1.49 -3.27
C ARG A 318 20.93 -0.25 -3.08
N PHE A 319 19.81 -0.41 -2.39
CA PHE A 319 18.84 0.62 -2.10
C PHE A 319 18.89 1.02 -0.62
N THR A 320 18.87 2.32 -0.37
CA THR A 320 18.92 2.94 0.96
C THR A 320 18.09 4.24 0.95
N GLN A 321 17.92 4.87 2.11
CA GLN A 321 17.34 6.21 2.16
C GLN A 321 18.16 7.23 1.35
N LYS A 322 19.49 7.05 1.27
CA LYS A 322 20.38 7.92 0.47
C LYS A 322 20.23 7.71 -1.03
N SER A 323 19.83 6.51 -1.48
CA SER A 323 19.50 6.28 -2.89
C SER A 323 18.15 6.90 -3.25
N ASP A 324 17.19 6.91 -2.32
CA ASP A 324 15.93 7.65 -2.50
C ASP A 324 16.17 9.17 -2.57
N VAL A 325 17.08 9.71 -1.75
CA VAL A 325 17.49 11.13 -1.79
C VAL A 325 18.03 11.50 -3.18
N TYR A 326 18.83 10.65 -3.81
CA TYR A 326 19.28 10.86 -5.18
C TYR A 326 18.09 10.89 -6.16
N GLY A 327 17.18 9.90 -6.05
CA GLY A 327 15.97 9.83 -6.87
C GLY A 327 15.04 11.04 -6.67
N TYR A 328 14.99 11.61 -5.47
CA TYR A 328 14.29 12.87 -5.19
C TYR A 328 14.91 14.04 -5.94
N GLY A 329 16.25 14.14 -5.99
CA GLY A 329 16.93 15.13 -6.83
C GLY A 329 16.57 15.01 -8.32
N VAL A 330 16.45 13.77 -8.82
CA VAL A 330 15.98 13.52 -10.20
C VAL A 330 14.52 13.94 -10.39
N LEU A 331 13.64 13.69 -9.40
CA LEU A 331 12.25 14.16 -9.43
C LEU A 331 12.15 15.70 -9.46
N ILE A 332 12.99 16.41 -8.70
CA ILE A 332 13.08 17.88 -8.77
C ILE A 332 13.43 18.30 -10.20
N TYR A 333 14.43 17.67 -10.83
CA TYR A 333 14.77 17.92 -12.22
C TYR A 333 13.57 17.70 -13.16
N GLU A 334 12.85 16.58 -13.04
CA GLU A 334 11.68 16.28 -13.88
C GLU A 334 10.59 17.36 -13.76
N ILE A 335 10.33 17.86 -12.55
CA ILE A 335 9.32 18.89 -12.29
C ILE A 335 9.70 20.21 -12.99
N PHE A 336 10.96 20.63 -12.92
CA PHE A 336 11.39 21.88 -13.56
C PHE A 336 11.61 21.75 -15.07
N ALA A 337 12.18 20.63 -15.52
CA ALA A 337 12.51 20.40 -16.92
C ALA A 337 11.30 19.92 -17.75
N VAL A 338 10.29 19.36 -17.10
CA VAL A 338 9.10 18.74 -17.73
C VAL A 338 9.51 17.65 -18.73
N LYS A 339 10.56 16.88 -18.38
CA LYS A 339 11.21 15.88 -19.23
C LYS A 339 11.75 14.74 -18.39
N GLU A 340 11.87 13.57 -19.02
CA GLU A 340 12.60 12.45 -18.42
C GLU A 340 14.11 12.79 -18.30
N PRO A 341 14.79 12.28 -17.25
CA PRO A 341 16.24 12.37 -17.17
C PRO A 341 16.89 11.66 -18.35
N TYR A 342 17.91 12.31 -18.93
CA TYR A 342 18.67 11.77 -20.07
C TYR A 342 17.79 11.43 -21.30
N GLU A 343 16.73 12.21 -21.53
CA GLU A 343 15.83 12.05 -22.69
C GLU A 343 16.62 11.94 -24.00
N GLY A 344 16.24 10.98 -24.85
CA GLY A 344 16.91 10.71 -26.12
C GLY A 344 18.13 9.77 -26.06
N LEU A 345 18.71 9.55 -24.89
CA LEU A 345 19.83 8.60 -24.74
C LEU A 345 19.35 7.16 -24.58
N SER A 346 20.21 6.16 -24.80
CA SER A 346 19.89 4.77 -24.45
C SER A 346 20.00 4.55 -22.93
N ASN A 347 19.41 3.46 -22.41
CA ASN A 347 19.57 3.11 -20.98
C ASN A 347 21.02 2.73 -20.62
N ILE A 348 21.85 2.37 -21.60
CA ILE A 348 23.27 2.06 -21.41
C ILE A 348 24.03 3.36 -21.28
N ASP A 349 23.81 4.32 -22.18
CA ASP A 349 24.49 5.62 -22.15
C ASP A 349 24.11 6.41 -20.89
N ALA A 350 22.83 6.47 -20.55
CA ALA A 350 22.37 7.09 -19.31
C ALA A 350 23.02 6.44 -18.07
N ARG A 351 23.21 5.12 -18.08
CA ARG A 351 23.91 4.40 -17.01
C ARG A 351 25.39 4.83 -16.94
N THR A 352 26.07 4.98 -18.06
CA THR A 352 27.47 5.44 -18.09
C THR A 352 27.59 6.84 -17.49
N LEU A 353 26.74 7.78 -17.92
CA LEU A 353 26.73 9.16 -17.41
C LEU A 353 26.49 9.21 -15.90
N ILE A 354 25.51 8.44 -15.39
CA ILE A 354 25.24 8.36 -13.95
C ILE A 354 26.48 7.88 -13.17
N LEU A 355 27.20 6.89 -13.68
CA LEU A 355 28.40 6.34 -13.03
C LEU A 355 29.60 7.29 -13.09
N GLU A 356 29.66 8.14 -14.12
CA GLU A 356 30.65 9.20 -14.29
C GLU A 356 30.29 10.49 -13.53
N ASN A 357 29.16 10.48 -12.80
CA ASN A 357 28.60 11.63 -12.09
C ASN A 357 28.24 12.81 -13.03
N ASP A 358 27.92 12.50 -14.29
CA ASP A 358 27.36 13.45 -15.25
C ASP A 358 25.83 13.50 -15.13
N THR A 359 25.35 14.55 -14.46
CA THR A 359 23.95 14.70 -14.03
C THR A 359 23.20 15.68 -14.93
N PRO A 360 21.88 15.52 -15.15
CA PRO A 360 21.10 16.39 -16.04
C PRO A 360 21.16 17.87 -15.64
N ASP A 361 21.15 18.75 -16.64
CA ASP A 361 21.19 20.20 -16.42
C ASP A 361 19.79 20.79 -16.20
N PHE A 362 19.63 21.49 -15.07
CA PHE A 362 18.41 22.23 -14.77
C PHE A 362 18.17 23.38 -15.76
N PRO A 363 16.91 23.64 -16.13
CA PRO A 363 16.58 24.74 -17.04
C PRO A 363 16.72 26.11 -16.34
N GLY A 364 17.50 27.01 -16.96
CA GLY A 364 17.52 28.44 -16.64
C GLY A 364 18.36 28.85 -15.41
N VAL A 365 18.83 30.10 -15.43
CA VAL A 365 19.76 30.66 -14.41
C VAL A 365 19.07 30.97 -13.08
N ALA A 366 17.75 31.19 -13.06
CA ALA A 366 16.98 31.60 -11.88
C ALA A 366 16.89 30.53 -10.77
N LEU A 367 17.36 29.31 -11.04
CA LEU A 367 17.37 28.16 -10.13
C LEU A 367 18.75 27.86 -9.54
N LYS A 368 19.77 28.70 -9.79
CA LYS A 368 21.18 28.42 -9.44
C LYS A 368 21.37 27.86 -8.02
N THR A 369 20.82 28.52 -7.00
CA THR A 369 20.92 28.08 -5.60
C THR A 369 20.31 26.70 -5.34
N LEU A 370 19.14 26.41 -5.93
CA LEU A 370 18.49 25.10 -5.81
C LEU A 370 19.29 24.04 -6.55
N THR A 371 19.76 24.35 -7.76
CA THR A 371 20.58 23.44 -8.58
C THR A 371 21.88 23.07 -7.88
N GLU A 372 22.59 24.05 -7.31
CA GLU A 372 23.80 23.83 -6.52
C GLU A 372 23.52 22.94 -5.31
N PHE A 373 22.43 23.22 -4.59
CA PHE A 373 22.01 22.39 -3.45
C PHE A 373 21.70 20.94 -3.84
N VAL A 374 20.96 20.71 -4.94
CA VAL A 374 20.68 19.36 -5.46
C VAL A 374 21.98 18.65 -5.81
N ARG A 375 22.89 19.30 -6.56
CA ARG A 375 24.17 18.71 -6.97
C ARG A 375 25.03 18.34 -5.77
N GLU A 376 25.14 19.21 -4.78
CA GLU A 376 25.99 18.99 -3.60
C GLU A 376 25.40 18.00 -2.59
N LYS A 377 24.08 18.05 -2.35
CA LYS A 377 23.45 17.36 -1.22
C LYS A 377 22.59 16.17 -1.61
N MET A 378 22.26 16.00 -2.89
CA MET A 378 21.43 14.89 -3.38
C MET A 378 22.12 14.04 -4.43
N TRP A 379 22.92 14.65 -5.32
CA TRP A 379 23.64 13.96 -6.40
C TRP A 379 25.13 13.74 -6.13
N ALA A 380 25.56 13.77 -4.87
CA ALA A 380 26.91 13.34 -4.52
C ALA A 380 27.12 11.86 -4.89
N LEU A 381 28.22 11.54 -5.55
CA LEU A 381 28.58 10.17 -5.95
C LEU A 381 28.65 9.24 -4.72
N ASP A 382 29.28 9.72 -3.65
CA ASP A 382 29.34 9.06 -2.35
C ASP A 382 28.00 9.24 -1.60
N PRO A 383 27.25 8.16 -1.31
CA PRO A 383 25.97 8.23 -0.61
C PRO A 383 26.06 8.88 0.78
N ASP A 384 27.20 8.76 1.46
CA ASP A 384 27.38 9.30 2.81
C ASP A 384 27.54 10.83 2.81
N LYS A 385 27.90 11.42 1.66
CA LYS A 385 27.95 12.88 1.46
C LYS A 385 26.57 13.47 1.17
N ARG A 386 25.58 12.66 0.78
CA ARG A 386 24.22 13.12 0.57
C ARG A 386 23.59 13.44 1.93
N SER A 387 22.79 14.50 2.00
CA SER A 387 22.02 14.81 3.21
C SER A 387 20.90 13.79 3.41
N ASP A 388 20.39 13.65 4.63
CA ASP A 388 19.12 12.93 4.83
C ASP A 388 17.92 13.82 4.46
N MET A 389 16.74 13.22 4.31
CA MET A 389 15.54 13.98 3.93
C MET A 389 15.15 15.02 4.98
N ARG A 390 15.44 14.81 6.26
CA ARG A 390 15.15 15.78 7.32
C ARG A 390 15.94 17.07 7.11
N GLN A 391 17.25 16.94 6.87
CA GLN A 391 18.14 18.05 6.58
C GLN A 391 17.74 18.76 5.28
N ILE A 392 17.36 18.01 4.25
CA ILE A 392 16.87 18.55 2.98
C ILE A 392 15.60 19.37 3.19
N MET A 393 14.63 18.86 3.94
CA MET A 393 13.36 19.55 4.17
C MET A 393 13.51 20.80 5.05
N ILE A 394 14.44 20.81 6.02
CA ILE A 394 14.79 22.02 6.77
C ILE A 394 15.35 23.10 5.83
N TRP A 395 16.25 22.73 4.93
CA TRP A 395 16.80 23.67 3.96
C TRP A 395 15.73 24.18 2.99
N MET A 396 14.88 23.28 2.46
CA MET A 396 13.78 23.63 1.56
C MET A 396 12.77 24.59 2.22
N GLN A 397 12.47 24.39 3.50
CA GLN A 397 11.62 25.31 4.26
C GLN A 397 12.26 26.68 4.39
N GLY A 398 13.57 26.76 4.65
CA GLY A 398 14.30 28.04 4.68
C GLY A 398 14.36 28.72 3.31
N TYR A 399 14.53 27.96 2.23
CA TYR A 399 14.63 28.45 0.87
C TYR A 399 13.30 28.95 0.29
N THR A 400 12.20 28.26 0.59
CA THR A 400 10.86 28.56 0.02
C THR A 400 9.97 29.36 0.97
N GLY A 401 10.31 29.37 2.26
CA GLY A 401 9.43 29.83 3.34
C GLY A 401 8.28 28.88 3.66
N MET A 402 8.10 27.77 2.91
CA MET A 402 6.95 26.86 3.03
C MET A 402 7.20 25.81 4.12
N GLY A 403 6.31 25.74 5.10
CA GLY A 403 6.25 24.68 6.11
C GLY A 403 4.93 23.94 6.05
N LEU A 404 4.95 22.63 6.31
CA LEU A 404 3.76 21.82 6.47
C LEU A 404 3.41 21.71 7.94
N GLN A 405 2.23 22.20 8.31
CA GLN A 405 1.65 21.92 9.60
C GLN A 405 0.56 20.88 9.44
N ILE A 406 0.78 19.71 10.02
CA ILE A 406 -0.22 18.65 10.12
C ILE A 406 -0.94 18.83 11.46
N VAL A 407 -2.23 19.16 11.41
CA VAL A 407 -3.10 19.24 12.59
C VAL A 407 -4.06 18.05 12.57
N GLY A 408 -4.01 17.25 13.63
CA GLY A 408 -4.89 16.09 13.84
C GLY A 408 -4.16 14.84 14.34
N GLY A 409 -4.92 13.79 14.65
CA GLY A 409 -4.43 12.52 15.18
C GLY A 409 -4.17 11.46 14.08
N GLU A 410 -3.96 10.20 14.49
CA GLU A 410 -3.69 9.05 13.59
C GLU A 410 -4.75 8.85 12.48
N THR A 411 -5.95 9.44 12.65
CA THR A 411 -7.15 9.17 11.84
C THR A 411 -7.67 10.38 11.06
N CYS A 412 -7.12 11.57 11.25
CA CYS A 412 -7.50 12.77 10.51
C CYS A 412 -6.29 13.70 10.49
N VAL A 413 -5.82 14.02 9.30
CA VAL A 413 -4.74 14.98 9.09
C VAL A 413 -5.34 16.13 8.31
N THR A 414 -5.39 17.31 8.89
CA THR A 414 -5.51 18.56 8.14
C THR A 414 -4.10 19.10 7.93
N ALA A 415 -3.78 19.51 6.70
CA ALA A 415 -2.44 19.92 6.34
C ALA A 415 -2.47 21.36 5.83
N THR A 416 -1.92 22.28 6.61
CA THR A 416 -1.85 23.69 6.25
C THR A 416 -0.42 24.02 5.84
N VAL A 417 -0.24 24.62 4.67
CA VAL A 417 1.05 25.19 4.28
C VAL A 417 1.13 26.59 4.82
N HIS A 418 2.10 26.84 5.69
CA HIS A 418 2.44 28.19 6.13
C HIS A 418 3.65 28.67 5.35
N GLN A 419 3.51 29.76 4.61
CA GLN A 419 4.64 30.46 4.01
C GLN A 419 5.02 31.65 4.90
N LYS A 420 6.23 31.67 5.45
CA LYS A 420 6.74 32.82 6.22
C LYS A 420 7.33 33.89 5.29
N VAL A 421 6.48 34.68 4.63
CA VAL A 421 6.80 36.06 4.20
C VAL A 421 5.50 36.88 4.21
N ASP A 422 5.58 38.12 4.67
CA ASP A 422 4.49 39.09 4.82
C ASP A 422 3.63 39.25 3.55
N ASN A 423 2.60 38.41 3.40
CA ASN A 423 1.28 38.69 2.81
C ASN A 423 0.53 37.37 2.58
N LEU A 424 -0.52 37.18 3.38
CA LEU A 424 -1.69 36.32 3.19
C LEU A 424 -1.65 35.26 2.06
N LEU A 425 -1.58 34.00 2.48
CA LEU A 425 -2.41 32.88 1.98
C LEU A 425 -2.45 31.79 3.07
N SER A 426 -3.18 32.03 4.17
CA SER A 426 -3.72 30.93 4.95
C SER A 426 -4.90 30.37 4.16
N LYS A 427 -4.68 29.29 3.41
CA LYS A 427 -5.78 28.45 2.94
C LYS A 427 -5.91 27.31 3.91
N ASP A 428 -6.97 27.34 4.71
CA ASP A 428 -7.40 26.18 5.46
C ASP A 428 -7.75 25.07 4.46
N VAL A 429 -7.09 23.94 4.59
CA VAL A 429 -7.39 22.74 3.81
C VAL A 429 -8.31 21.88 4.66
N GLU A 430 -9.61 21.90 4.37
CA GLU A 430 -10.52 20.87 4.85
C GLU A 430 -10.30 19.60 4.01
N LEU A 431 -9.42 18.72 4.49
CA LEU A 431 -9.43 17.34 4.04
C LEU A 431 -10.74 16.71 4.52
N GLN A 432 -11.59 16.29 3.58
CA GLN A 432 -12.86 15.64 3.90
C GLN A 432 -12.61 14.47 4.87
N SER A 433 -13.38 14.46 5.94
CA SER A 433 -13.31 13.48 7.01
C SER A 433 -13.39 12.05 6.47
N LEU A 434 -12.37 11.24 6.74
CA LEU A 434 -12.40 9.80 6.50
C LEU A 434 -12.04 9.05 7.80
N PRO A 435 -13.00 8.38 8.45
CA PRO A 435 -12.80 7.76 9.74
C PRO A 435 -12.30 6.33 9.59
N ASN A 436 -11.25 6.03 10.35
CA ASN A 436 -10.96 4.69 10.84
C ASN A 436 -10.95 4.71 12.37
N PHE A 437 -12.12 4.38 12.92
CA PHE A 437 -12.29 3.60 14.15
C PHE A 437 -12.32 4.32 15.52
N LYS A 438 -13.21 3.78 16.38
CA LYS A 438 -13.59 4.25 17.72
C LYS A 438 -12.44 4.13 18.72
N GLU A 439 -12.40 5.06 19.68
CA GLU A 439 -11.61 4.92 20.92
C GLU A 439 -11.84 3.54 21.56
N PRO A 440 -10.78 2.80 21.95
CA PRO A 440 -10.93 1.78 22.97
C PRO A 440 -11.33 2.50 24.25
N GLY A 441 -12.53 2.20 24.76
CA GLY A 441 -13.14 2.94 25.87
C GLY A 441 -12.15 3.32 26.95
N LEU A 442 -12.04 4.62 27.23
CA LEU A 442 -11.31 5.12 28.38
C LEU A 442 -11.79 4.32 29.60
N LYS A 443 -10.86 3.54 30.17
CA LYS A 443 -10.98 3.14 31.57
C LYS A 443 -11.16 4.42 32.35
N THR A 444 -12.33 4.60 32.93
CA THR A 444 -12.62 5.68 33.86
C THR A 444 -11.54 5.66 34.93
N SER A 445 -10.71 6.70 34.91
CA SER A 445 -9.83 7.05 36.02
C SER A 445 -10.71 7.20 37.26
N THR A 446 -10.58 6.25 38.17
CA THR A 446 -11.18 6.28 39.50
C THR A 446 -10.63 7.52 40.20
N LYS A 447 -11.40 8.60 40.21
CA LYS A 447 -11.10 9.79 41.03
C LYS A 447 -10.89 9.33 42.47
N LEU A 448 -9.65 9.49 42.97
CA LEU A 448 -9.38 9.54 44.39
C LEU A 448 -10.27 10.64 45.00
N LYS A 449 -11.27 10.23 45.79
CA LYS A 449 -11.95 11.12 46.72
C LYS A 449 -10.91 11.55 47.77
N LYS A 450 -10.46 12.80 47.69
CA LYS A 450 -9.96 13.53 48.86
C LYS A 450 -11.12 13.63 49.85
N LYS A 451 -11.06 12.89 50.96
CA LYS A 451 -11.81 13.23 52.17
C LYS A 451 -11.18 14.50 52.76
N LYS A 452 -11.95 15.58 52.80
CA LYS A 452 -11.82 16.62 53.81
C LYS A 452 -13.06 16.54 54.69
N ASN A 453 -12.79 16.55 55.98
CA ASN A 453 -13.66 16.52 57.16
C ASN A 453 -14.19 15.13 57.51
#